data_AF-A0A925T9G5-F1
#
_entry.id   AF-A0A925T9G5-F1
#
_cell.length_a   1.000
_cell.length_b   1.000
_cell.length_c   1.000
_cell.angle_alpha   90.00
_cell.angle_beta   90.00
_cell.angle_gamma   90.00
#
_symmetry.space_group_name_H-M   'P 1'
#
loop_
_entity.id
_entity.type
_entity.pdbx_description
1 polymer ?
#
loop_
_entity_poly.entity_id
_entity_poly.type
_entity_poly.pdbx_seq_one_letter_code
_entity_poly.pdbx_strand_id
1 'polypeptide(L)' 'PEAVMPMCIHFLGNSSVATVPTLYDLVKRGLDAGHHLQKGDVVLFASVGAGMNINAICYRL' A
#
# COMPACT_ATOMS: atom_id res chain seq x y z
N PRO A 1 -13.85 -8.68 -3.37
CA PRO A 1 -13.84 -8.50 -4.84
C PRO A 1 -12.46 -8.88 -5.39
N GLU A 2 -12.40 -9.49 -6.58
CA GLU A 2 -11.18 -10.10 -7.13
C GLU A 2 -10.04 -9.12 -7.40
N ALA A 3 -10.32 -7.81 -7.47
CA ALA A 3 -9.34 -6.75 -7.73
C ALA A 3 -9.09 -5.82 -6.52
N VAL A 4 -9.48 -6.22 -5.30
CA VAL A 4 -9.19 -5.41 -4.12
C VAL A 4 -7.76 -5.64 -3.68
N MET A 5 -6.98 -4.55 -3.67
CA MET A 5 -5.63 -4.54 -3.09
C MET A 5 -5.70 -5.06 -1.64
N PRO A 6 -4.75 -5.89 -1.20
CA PRO A 6 -4.70 -6.39 0.15
C PRO A 6 -4.54 -5.22 1.09
N MET A 7 -5.40 -5.19 2.09
CA MET A 7 -5.36 -4.16 3.12
C MET A 7 -4.73 -4.78 4.36
N CYS A 8 -3.50 -4.37 4.69
CA CYS A 8 -2.83 -4.81 5.91
C CYS A 8 -3.60 -4.41 7.18
N ILE A 9 -4.53 -3.46 7.06
CA ILE A 9 -5.48 -3.05 8.10
C ILE A 9 -6.27 -4.24 8.68
N HIS A 10 -6.58 -5.27 7.88
CA HIS A 10 -7.36 -6.42 8.35
C HIS A 10 -6.65 -7.22 9.45
N PHE A 11 -5.32 -7.23 9.46
CA PHE A 11 -4.52 -8.03 10.41
C PHE A 11 -3.56 -7.21 11.29
N LEU A 12 -3.15 -6.00 10.87
CA LEU A 12 -2.32 -5.08 11.66
C LEU A 12 -3.09 -3.89 12.24
N GLY A 13 -4.36 -3.72 11.87
CA GLY A 13 -5.12 -2.51 12.19
C GLY A 13 -4.67 -1.29 11.38
N ASN A 14 -5.38 -0.17 11.55
CA ASN A 14 -5.01 1.10 10.92
C ASN A 14 -3.97 1.80 11.80
N SER A 15 -2.70 1.71 11.42
CA SER A 15 -1.58 2.37 12.10
C SER A 15 -1.38 3.82 11.65
N SER A 16 -2.45 4.46 11.14
CA SER A 16 -2.45 5.81 10.59
C SER A 16 -1.41 5.92 9.47
N VAL A 17 -0.51 6.91 9.55
CA VAL A 17 0.53 7.21 8.56
C VAL A 17 1.42 6.01 8.21
N ALA A 18 1.59 5.06 9.13
CA ALA A 18 2.43 3.88 8.92
C ALA A 18 1.77 2.80 8.03
N THR A 19 0.45 2.86 7.80
CA THR A 19 -0.29 1.82 7.08
C THR A 19 0.23 1.59 5.66
N VAL A 20 0.43 2.68 4.91
CA VAL A 20 0.89 2.65 3.51
C VAL A 20 2.31 2.08 3.37
N PRO A 21 3.35 2.58 4.08
CA PRO A 21 4.68 2.01 3.98
C PRO A 21 4.78 0.58 4.53
N THR A 22 3.98 0.22 5.54
CA THR A 22 3.92 -1.17 6.03
C THR A 22 3.38 -2.11 4.96
N LEU A 23 2.30 -1.76 4.26
CA LEU A 23 1.78 -2.58 3.16
C LEU A 23 2.82 -2.75 2.05
N TYR A 24 3.51 -1.67 1.69
CA TYR A 24 4.57 -1.73 0.68
C TYR A 24 5.71 -2.67 1.08
N ASP A 25 6.17 -2.62 2.33
CA ASP A 25 7.21 -3.52 2.85
C ASP A 25 6.76 -4.99 2.81
N LEU A 26 5.50 -5.28 3.16
CA LEU A 26 4.94 -6.64 3.10
C LEU A 26 4.91 -7.18 1.67
N VAL A 27 4.41 -6.40 0.70
CA VAL A 27 4.38 -6.80 -0.72
C VAL A 27 5.80 -6.97 -1.25
N LYS A 28 6.72 -6.04 -0.94
CA LYS A 28 8.11 -6.10 -1.38
C LYS A 28 8.86 -7.33 -0.83
N ARG A 29 8.52 -7.78 0.37
CA ARG A 29 9.08 -8.99 1.00
C ARG A 29 8.37 -10.29 0.58
N GLY A 30 7.33 -10.20 -0.25
CA GLY A 30 6.53 -11.37 -0.66
C GLY A 30 5.70 -11.96 0.47
N LEU A 31 5.39 -11.16 1.50
CA LEU A 31 4.57 -11.55 2.65
C LEU A 31 3.07 -11.37 2.41
N ASP A 32 2.70 -10.82 1.25
CA ASP A 32 1.33 -10.71 0.80
C ASP A 32 1.12 -11.59 -0.45
N ALA A 33 0.34 -12.66 -0.27
CA ALA A 33 0.14 -13.66 -1.32
C ALA A 33 -0.77 -13.09 -2.42
N GLY A 34 -0.22 -12.94 -3.64
CA GLY A 34 -0.95 -12.47 -4.82
C GLY A 34 -0.48 -11.13 -5.37
N HIS A 35 0.41 -10.42 -4.68
CA HIS A 35 1.00 -9.17 -5.16
C HIS A 35 2.53 -9.27 -5.19
N HIS A 36 3.10 -8.84 -6.30
CA HIS A 36 4.55 -8.80 -6.50
C HIS A 36 4.93 -7.50 -7.17
N LEU A 37 6.11 -7.00 -6.80
CA LEU A 37 6.70 -5.80 -7.38
C LEU A 37 7.91 -6.20 -8.22
N GLN A 38 7.99 -5.67 -9.43
CA GLN A 38 9.07 -5.88 -10.38
C GLN A 38 9.70 -4.54 -10.78
N LYS A 39 10.94 -4.59 -11.27
CA LYS A 39 11.61 -3.40 -11.79
C LYS A 39 10.84 -2.85 -12.98
N GLY A 40 10.60 -1.55 -12.99
CA GLY A 40 9.83 -0.86 -14.02
C GLY A 40 8.35 -0.64 -13.67
N ASP A 41 7.83 -1.30 -12.63
CA ASP A 41 6.47 -1.14 -12.15
C ASP A 41 6.19 0.30 -11.71
N VAL A 42 4.97 0.77 -11.98
CA VAL A 42 4.48 2.06 -11.50
C VAL A 42 3.61 1.82 -10.26
N VAL A 43 4.05 2.36 -9.13
CA VAL A 43 3.37 2.26 -7.84
C VAL A 43 2.77 3.61 -7.47
N LEU A 44 1.47 3.64 -7.23
CA LEU A 44 0.77 4.82 -6.71
C LEU A 44 0.54 4.65 -5.20
N PHE A 45 1.24 5.45 -4.41
CA PHE A 45 0.93 5.62 -2.99
C PHE A 45 -0.17 6.65 -2.84
N ALA A 46 -1.23 6.34 -2.10
CA ALA A 46 -2.29 7.27 -1.77
C ALA A 46 -2.60 7.20 -0.27
N SER A 47 -2.82 8.35 0.36
CA SER A 47 -3.29 8.44 1.75
C SER A 47 -4.33 9.53 1.91
N VAL A 48 -5.21 9.33 2.90
CA VAL A 48 -6.23 10.30 3.28
C VAL A 48 -6.08 10.62 4.76
N GLY A 49 -5.95 11.90 5.07
CA GLY A 49 -5.81 12.41 6.44
C GLY A 49 -7.04 13.19 6.91
N ALA A 50 -6.90 13.84 8.07
CA ALA A 50 -7.93 14.72 8.62
C ALA A 50 -8.32 15.81 7.62
N GLY A 51 -9.61 16.18 7.60
CA GLY A 51 -10.15 17.14 6.64
C GLY A 51 -10.22 16.62 5.20
N MET A 52 -10.11 15.29 5.01
CA MET A 52 -10.03 14.64 3.68
C MET A 52 -8.87 15.17 2.83
N ASN A 53 -7.76 15.56 3.48
CA ASN A 53 -6.54 15.88 2.77
C ASN A 53 -5.99 14.60 2.12
N ILE A 54 -5.74 14.66 0.80
CA ILE A 54 -5.24 13.53 0.03
C ILE A 54 -3.78 13.80 -0.33
N ASN A 55 -2.91 12.84 -0.03
CA ASN A 55 -1.55 12.79 -0.55
C ASN A 55 -1.44 11.64 -1.56
N ALA A 56 -0.85 11.90 -2.72
CA ALA A 56 -0.64 10.89 -3.75
C ALA A 56 0.76 11.03 -4.36
N ILE A 57 1.51 9.94 -4.42
CA ILE A 57 2.88 9.90 -4.94
C ILE A 57 2.99 8.75 -5.93
N CYS A 58 3.40 9.06 -7.16
CA CYS A 58 3.71 8.08 -8.19
C CYS A 58 5.21 7.76 -8.15
N TYR A 59 5.54 6.48 -8.04
CA TYR A 59 6.91 5.99 -7.96
C TYR A 59 7.13 4.88 -9.01
N ARG A 60 8.32 4.85 -9.60
CA ARG A 60 8.75 3.76 -10.49
C ARG A 60 9.90 3.00 -9.84
N LEU A 61 9.73 1.68 -9.71
CA LEU A 61 10.72 0.75 -9.14
C LEU A 61 11.91 0.48 -10.06
#